data_AF-A0AAN8H5E6-F1
#
_entry.id   AF-A0AAN8H5E6-F1
#
_cell.length_a   1.000
_cell.length_b   1.000
_cell.length_c   1.000
_cell.angle_alpha   90.00
_cell.angle_beta   90.00
_cell.angle_gamma   90.00
#
_symmetry.space_group_name_H-M   'P 1'
#
loop_
_entity.id
_entity.type
_entity.pdbx_description
1 polymer ?
#
loop_
_entity_poly.entity_id
_entity_poly.type
_entity_poly.pdbx_seq_one_letter_code
_entity_poly.pdbx_strand_id
1 'polypeptide(L)'
;MLHVEEQFQHLARRVHIDKKRVYLATDDPSLLQEAKTKYPEYEFISDNSISWSAGLHNRYTENSLRGVILDIYFLSQTDFLVCTFSSQVCRVAYEIMQTLHPDASSYFYSLDDIYYFGGQNAHNQIAIYPHQPRSSEDIPLEPGDVIGVAGNHWDGYSKGINRKMGRTGLYPSYKVKEKIETVKYPTYPEADKLLNAQNK
;
A
#
# COMPACT_ATOMS: atom_id res chain seq x y z
N MET A 1 2.17 -14.22 4.64
CA MET A 1 3.45 -14.73 5.19
C MET A 1 4.53 -14.96 4.15
N LEU A 2 4.25 -15.43 2.92
CA LEU A 2 5.27 -15.53 1.86
C LEU A 2 6.06 -14.22 1.67
N HIS A 3 5.36 -13.10 1.42
CA HIS A 3 5.99 -11.79 1.24
C HIS A 3 6.67 -11.25 2.51
N VAL A 4 6.22 -11.66 3.69
CA VAL A 4 6.87 -11.33 4.96
C VAL A 4 8.22 -12.02 5.06
N GLU A 5 8.28 -13.32 4.73
CA GLU A 5 9.54 -14.08 4.69
C GLU A 5 10.51 -13.52 3.63
N GLU A 6 10.03 -13.25 2.42
CA GLU A 6 10.82 -12.62 1.36
C GLU A 6 11.45 -11.31 1.84
N GLN A 7 10.66 -10.45 2.50
CA GLN A 7 11.16 -9.19 3.01
C GLN A 7 12.18 -9.36 4.14
N PHE A 8 11.99 -10.31 5.06
CA PHE A 8 13.01 -10.62 6.06
C PHE A 8 14.30 -11.14 5.42
N GLN A 9 14.23 -11.94 4.36
CA GLN A 9 15.42 -12.36 3.62
C GLN A 9 16.13 -11.20 2.95
N HIS A 10 15.40 -10.22 2.41
CA HIS A 10 15.97 -8.99 1.88
C HIS A 10 16.64 -8.15 2.97
N LEU A 11 15.99 -7.99 4.12
CA LEU A 11 16.50 -7.21 5.26
C LEU A 11 17.76 -7.86 5.88
N ALA A 12 17.78 -9.19 6.00
CA ALA A 12 18.91 -9.97 6.54
C ALA A 12 20.23 -9.72 5.81
N ARG A 13 20.18 -9.29 4.54
CA ARG A 13 21.36 -8.98 3.73
C ARG A 13 22.03 -7.66 4.13
N ARG A 14 21.35 -6.82 4.90
CA ARG A 14 21.79 -5.46 5.25
C ARG A 14 21.88 -5.24 6.76
N VAL A 15 21.05 -5.95 7.52
CA VAL A 15 20.93 -5.79 8.97
C VAL A 15 20.90 -7.17 9.63
N HIS A 16 21.50 -7.29 10.81
CA HIS A 16 21.38 -8.50 11.62
C HIS A 16 19.96 -8.61 12.19
N ILE A 17 19.30 -9.74 11.95
CA ILE A 17 17.96 -10.04 12.47
C ILE A 17 18.12 -10.97 13.66
N ASP A 18 17.87 -10.46 14.85
CA ASP A 18 17.83 -11.24 16.08
C ASP A 18 16.57 -12.12 16.14
N LYS A 19 15.43 -11.57 15.70
CA LYS A 19 14.13 -12.26 15.65
C LYS A 19 13.23 -11.69 14.55
N LYS A 20 12.53 -12.56 13.83
CA LYS A 20 11.51 -12.16 12.84
C LYS A 20 10.21 -11.79 13.56
N ARG A 21 9.98 -10.49 13.78
CA ARG A 21 8.81 -9.97 14.51
C ARG A 21 7.73 -9.50 13.54
N VAL A 22 6.48 -9.90 13.77
CA VAL A 22 5.33 -9.50 12.94
C VAL A 22 4.29 -8.83 13.83
N TYR A 23 3.98 -7.57 13.54
CA TYR A 23 2.77 -6.95 14.09
C TYR A 23 1.56 -7.46 13.30
N LEU A 24 0.60 -8.10 13.98
CA LEU A 24 -0.60 -8.65 13.36
C LEU A 24 -1.83 -7.86 13.83
N ALA A 25 -2.41 -7.08 12.92
CA ALA A 25 -3.73 -6.47 13.05
C ALA A 25 -4.76 -7.27 12.23
N THR A 26 -5.88 -7.62 12.84
CA THR A 26 -6.94 -8.45 12.21
C THR A 26 -8.26 -8.26 12.96
N ASP A 27 -9.39 -8.36 12.25
CA ASP A 27 -10.72 -8.46 12.84
C ASP A 27 -11.18 -9.92 13.08
N ASP A 28 -10.33 -10.90 12.74
CA ASP A 28 -10.49 -12.31 13.09
C ASP A 28 -9.65 -12.66 14.33
N PRO A 29 -10.28 -12.84 15.52
CA PRO A 29 -9.57 -13.13 16.77
C PRO A 29 -8.99 -14.56 16.86
N SER A 30 -9.33 -15.44 15.91
CA SER A 30 -8.77 -16.80 15.86
C SER A 30 -7.42 -16.87 15.15
N LEU A 31 -7.14 -15.88 14.29
CA LEU A 31 -5.98 -15.86 13.39
C LEU A 31 -4.64 -15.82 14.14
N LEU A 32 -4.56 -15.14 15.29
CA LEU A 32 -3.31 -15.04 16.06
C LEU A 32 -2.82 -16.41 16.51
N GLN A 33 -3.72 -17.27 16.99
CA GLN A 33 -3.37 -18.61 17.46
C GLN A 33 -2.96 -19.51 16.29
N GLU A 34 -3.67 -19.41 15.16
CA GLU A 34 -3.32 -20.12 13.95
C GLU A 34 -1.92 -19.71 13.45
N ALA A 35 -1.65 -18.40 13.37
CA ALA A 35 -0.38 -17.87 12.88
C ALA A 35 0.80 -18.32 13.75
N LYS A 36 0.66 -18.25 15.08
CA LYS A 36 1.68 -18.76 16.03
C LYS A 36 1.93 -20.27 15.87
N THR A 37 0.89 -21.03 15.53
CA THR A 37 0.99 -22.49 15.34
C THR A 37 1.68 -22.84 14.02
N LYS A 38 1.35 -22.12 12.94
CA LYS A 38 1.90 -22.37 11.60
C LYS A 38 3.31 -21.82 11.40
N TYR A 39 3.67 -20.76 12.13
CA TYR A 39 4.93 -20.02 11.97
C TYR A 39 5.65 -19.84 13.33
N PRO A 40 6.06 -20.94 14.00
CA PRO A 40 6.64 -20.90 15.35
C PRO A 40 8.00 -20.18 15.43
N GLU A 41 8.68 -20.00 14.30
CA GLU A 41 9.95 -19.26 14.19
C GLU A 41 9.76 -17.74 14.31
N TYR A 42 8.55 -17.25 14.04
CA TYR A 42 8.17 -15.84 14.13
C TYR A 42 7.71 -15.45 15.53
N GLU A 43 7.96 -14.20 15.91
CA GLU A 43 7.36 -13.58 17.09
C GLU A 43 6.20 -12.69 16.65
N PHE A 44 4.96 -13.11 16.95
CA PHE A 44 3.78 -12.31 16.65
C PHE A 44 3.45 -11.35 17.80
N ILE A 45 3.50 -10.05 17.49
CA ILE A 45 3.07 -8.95 18.36
C ILE A 45 1.64 -8.60 17.93
N SER A 46 0.68 -8.73 18.83
CA SER A 46 -0.73 -8.46 18.55
C SER A 46 -1.49 -8.36 19.86
N ASP A 47 -2.50 -7.49 19.92
CA ASP A 47 -3.48 -7.47 20.99
C ASP A 47 -4.76 -8.16 20.54
N ASN A 48 -4.93 -9.43 20.94
CA ASN A 48 -6.10 -10.21 20.52
C ASN A 48 -7.42 -9.62 21.05
N SER A 49 -7.39 -8.80 22.10
CA SER A 49 -8.59 -8.11 22.59
C SER A 49 -9.08 -7.04 21.62
N ILE A 50 -8.16 -6.40 20.88
CA ILE A 50 -8.50 -5.46 19.80
C ILE A 50 -9.20 -6.21 18.68
N SER A 51 -8.71 -7.38 18.27
CA SER A 51 -9.37 -8.22 17.26
C SER A 51 -10.80 -8.60 17.65
N TRP A 52 -11.03 -8.98 18.91
CA TRP A 52 -12.38 -9.22 19.41
C TRP A 52 -13.27 -7.97 19.36
N SER A 53 -12.72 -6.79 19.67
CA SER A 53 -13.47 -5.53 19.65
C SER A 53 -13.83 -5.05 18.24
N ALA A 54 -13.11 -5.51 17.20
CA ALA A 54 -13.36 -5.18 15.80
C ALA A 54 -14.51 -5.98 15.17
N GLY A 55 -14.98 -7.03 15.84
CA GLY A 55 -16.13 -7.83 15.44
C GLY A 55 -17.40 -7.00 15.28
N LEU A 56 -18.30 -7.42 14.38
CA LEU A 56 -19.49 -6.65 13.97
C LEU A 56 -20.36 -6.18 15.13
N HIS A 57 -20.41 -6.92 16.24
CA HIS A 57 -21.22 -6.60 17.40
C HIS A 57 -20.69 -5.40 18.22
N ASN A 58 -19.38 -5.16 18.24
CA ASN A 58 -18.73 -4.14 19.08
C ASN A 58 -18.01 -3.04 18.28
N ARG A 59 -18.02 -3.14 16.96
CA ARG A 59 -17.26 -2.32 16.03
C ARG A 59 -17.47 -0.81 16.20
N TYR A 60 -18.68 -0.39 16.53
CA TYR A 60 -19.03 1.04 16.64
C TYR A 60 -19.06 1.49 18.11
N THR A 61 -17.96 1.23 18.82
CA THR A 61 -17.76 1.64 20.22
C THR A 61 -16.45 2.41 20.38
N GLU A 62 -16.33 3.25 21.42
CA GLU A 62 -15.08 3.96 21.72
C GLU A 62 -13.90 3.00 21.95
N ASN A 63 -14.16 1.83 22.53
CA ASN A 63 -13.14 0.81 22.75
C ASN A 63 -12.61 0.27 21.42
N SER A 64 -13.50 -0.04 20.48
CA SER A 64 -13.12 -0.48 19.13
C SER A 64 -12.39 0.62 18.35
N LEU A 65 -12.83 1.87 18.50
CA LEU A 65 -12.14 3.04 17.91
C LEU A 65 -10.69 3.16 18.41
N ARG A 66 -10.46 3.04 19.72
CA ARG A 66 -9.10 3.04 20.28
C ARG A 66 -8.28 1.87 19.75
N GLY A 67 -8.89 0.70 19.64
CA GLY A 67 -8.28 -0.49 19.08
C GLY A 67 -7.77 -0.27 17.65
N VAL A 68 -8.63 0.21 16.75
CA VAL A 68 -8.22 0.45 15.35
C VAL A 68 -7.20 1.57 15.21
N ILE A 69 -7.24 2.60 16.07
CA ILE A 69 -6.21 3.66 16.09
C ILE A 69 -4.84 3.06 16.47
N LEU A 70 -4.79 2.19 17.49
CA LEU A 70 -3.56 1.53 17.90
C LEU A 70 -3.03 0.58 16.81
N ASP A 71 -3.92 -0.20 16.19
CA ASP A 71 -3.54 -1.07 15.08
C ASP A 71 -2.95 -0.28 13.92
N ILE A 72 -3.61 0.79 13.48
CA ILE A 72 -3.10 1.67 12.41
C ILE A 72 -1.75 2.28 12.80
N TYR A 73 -1.62 2.73 14.05
CA TYR A 73 -0.36 3.29 14.55
C TYR A 73 0.77 2.26 14.43
N PHE A 74 0.61 1.07 15.00
CA PHE A 74 1.67 0.06 14.96
C PHE A 74 1.94 -0.46 13.54
N LEU A 75 0.92 -0.60 12.70
CA LEU A 75 1.08 -0.92 11.27
C LEU A 75 1.89 0.15 10.54
N SER A 76 1.68 1.44 10.84
CA SER A 76 2.44 2.52 10.20
C SER A 76 3.91 2.56 10.61
N GLN A 77 4.24 2.00 11.78
CA GLN A 77 5.59 1.98 12.37
C GLN A 77 6.41 0.75 11.94
N THR A 78 5.84 -0.17 11.16
CA THR A 78 6.59 -1.35 10.71
C THR A 78 7.61 -1.00 9.63
N ASP A 79 8.71 -1.77 9.55
CA ASP A 79 9.71 -1.61 8.47
C ASP A 79 9.16 -1.92 7.07
N PHE A 80 8.05 -2.67 7.00
CA PHE A 80 7.37 -3.08 5.78
C PHE A 80 5.92 -3.49 6.07
N LEU A 81 5.01 -3.24 5.12
CA LEU A 81 3.58 -3.51 5.29
C LEU A 81 3.08 -4.56 4.29
N VAL A 82 2.53 -5.68 4.78
CA VAL A 82 1.88 -6.70 3.92
C VAL A 82 0.40 -6.74 4.25
N CYS A 83 -0.46 -6.43 3.28
CA CYS A 83 -1.90 -6.30 3.52
C CYS A 83 -2.72 -6.38 2.23
N THR A 84 -4.01 -6.03 2.31
CA THR A 84 -4.85 -5.71 1.16
C THR A 84 -5.10 -4.20 1.09
N PHE A 85 -4.74 -3.55 -0.01
CA PHE A 85 -5.05 -2.13 -0.23
C PHE A 85 -6.50 -1.88 -0.60
N SER A 86 -7.33 -2.90 -0.77
CA SER A 86 -8.79 -2.72 -0.72
C SER A 86 -9.25 -2.21 0.67
N SER A 87 -8.54 -2.55 1.74
CA SER A 87 -8.82 -2.09 3.11
C SER A 87 -8.34 -0.66 3.37
N GLN A 88 -9.27 0.21 3.79
CA GLN A 88 -8.92 1.58 4.20
C GLN A 88 -7.97 1.61 5.40
N VAL A 89 -8.08 0.66 6.33
CA VAL A 89 -7.18 0.56 7.49
C VAL A 89 -5.73 0.45 7.03
N CYS A 90 -5.47 -0.40 6.03
CA CYS A 90 -4.11 -0.54 5.51
C CYS A 90 -3.64 0.71 4.77
N ARG A 91 -4.51 1.34 3.96
CA ARG A 91 -4.14 2.56 3.23
C ARG A 91 -3.81 3.72 4.18
N VAL A 92 -4.56 3.89 5.26
CA VAL A 92 -4.27 4.89 6.29
C VAL A 92 -2.94 4.61 6.99
N ALA A 93 -2.65 3.36 7.35
CA ALA A 93 -1.36 3.00 7.94
C ALA A 93 -0.20 3.29 6.97
N TYR A 94 -0.36 2.95 5.69
CA TYR A 94 0.61 3.24 4.63
C TYR A 94 0.83 4.73 4.40
N GLU A 95 -0.24 5.56 4.46
CA GLU A 95 -0.15 7.02 4.36
C GLU A 95 0.62 7.62 5.53
N ILE A 96 0.35 7.17 6.76
CA ILE A 96 1.08 7.61 7.95
C ILE A 96 2.56 7.20 7.86
N MET A 97 2.86 5.99 7.37
CA MET A 97 4.23 5.51 7.17
C MET A 97 5.07 6.47 6.30
N GLN A 98 4.46 7.13 5.31
CA GLN A 98 5.17 8.12 4.48
C GLN A 98 5.70 9.33 5.26
N THR A 99 5.14 9.61 6.44
CA THR A 99 5.57 10.71 7.31
C THR A 99 6.73 10.34 8.23
N LEU A 100 7.05 9.05 8.33
CA LEU A 100 8.04 8.49 9.25
C LEU A 100 9.40 8.22 8.59
N HIS A 101 9.44 8.24 7.26
CA HIS A 101 10.64 7.99 6.47
C HIS A 101 10.79 9.04 5.36
N PRO A 102 12.01 9.30 4.85
CA PRO A 102 12.19 10.19 3.70
C PRO A 102 11.43 9.72 2.45
N ASP A 103 11.39 8.41 2.19
CA ASP A 103 10.62 7.78 1.13
C ASP A 103 10.32 6.31 1.49
N ALA A 104 9.06 6.04 1.85
CA ALA A 104 8.54 4.70 2.14
C ALA A 104 7.52 4.25 1.08
N SER A 105 7.56 4.84 -0.12
CA SER A 105 6.57 4.58 -1.18
C SER A 105 6.60 3.13 -1.70
N SER A 106 7.68 2.40 -1.41
CA SER A 106 7.87 0.99 -1.81
C SER A 106 7.82 0.02 -0.62
N TYR A 107 7.52 0.50 0.59
CA TYR A 107 7.61 -0.31 1.81
C TYR A 107 6.32 -1.11 2.06
N PHE A 108 5.76 -1.68 1.00
CA PHE A 108 4.55 -2.47 1.08
C PHE A 108 4.53 -3.61 0.06
N TYR A 109 3.67 -4.58 0.34
CA TYR A 109 3.16 -5.52 -0.65
C TYR A 109 1.64 -5.68 -0.43
N SER A 110 0.85 -5.27 -1.42
CA SER A 110 -0.60 -5.45 -1.42
C SER A 110 -0.95 -6.77 -2.10
N LEU A 111 -1.87 -7.55 -1.52
CA LEU A 111 -2.35 -8.80 -2.10
C LEU A 111 -3.41 -8.61 -3.19
N ASP A 112 -3.94 -7.39 -3.33
CA ASP A 112 -5.01 -7.08 -4.26
C ASP A 112 -4.75 -5.76 -5.01
N ASP A 113 -5.33 -4.66 -4.55
CA ASP A 113 -5.33 -3.38 -5.25
C ASP A 113 -3.94 -2.73 -5.21
N ILE A 114 -3.68 -1.86 -6.20
CA ILE A 114 -2.66 -0.82 -6.06
C ILE A 114 -3.16 0.26 -5.10
N TYR A 115 -2.28 1.19 -4.67
CA TYR A 115 -2.74 2.30 -3.84
C TYR A 115 -3.77 3.16 -4.58
N TYR A 116 -4.84 3.57 -3.88
CA TYR A 116 -5.84 4.51 -4.38
C TYR A 116 -6.49 5.29 -3.24
N PHE A 117 -7.04 6.45 -3.57
CA PHE A 117 -7.85 7.28 -2.70
C PHE A 117 -9.31 7.32 -3.19
N GLY A 118 -10.27 7.09 -2.30
CA GLY A 118 -11.69 7.07 -2.65
C GLY A 118 -12.16 8.41 -3.19
N GLY A 119 -12.65 8.44 -4.44
CA GLY A 119 -13.04 9.69 -5.12
C GLY A 119 -11.92 10.40 -5.88
N GLN A 120 -10.76 9.76 -6.07
CA GLN A 120 -9.67 10.31 -6.88
C GLN A 120 -10.06 10.54 -8.34
N ASN A 121 -9.32 11.45 -8.99
CA ASN A 121 -9.31 11.55 -10.45
C ASN A 121 -8.73 10.27 -11.08
N ALA A 122 -8.87 10.15 -12.41
CA ALA A 122 -8.32 9.01 -13.15
C ALA A 122 -6.82 8.81 -12.90
N HIS A 123 -6.45 7.62 -12.43
CA HIS A 123 -5.06 7.19 -12.31
C HIS A 123 -4.53 6.80 -13.70
N ASN A 124 -3.63 7.62 -14.22
CA ASN A 124 -3.07 7.43 -15.55
C ASN A 124 -1.59 7.08 -15.50
N GLN A 125 -1.18 6.27 -16.46
CA GLN A 125 0.20 5.97 -16.80
C GLN A 125 0.45 6.33 -18.26
N ILE A 126 1.72 6.41 -18.63
CA ILE A 126 2.16 6.64 -20.01
C ILE A 126 2.96 5.43 -20.47
N ALA A 127 2.59 4.84 -21.60
CA ALA A 127 3.39 3.81 -22.24
C ALA A 127 4.75 4.37 -22.65
N ILE A 128 5.83 3.66 -22.31
CA ILE A 128 7.22 4.02 -22.66
C ILE A 128 7.85 3.04 -23.65
N TYR A 129 7.32 1.83 -23.74
CA TYR A 129 7.74 0.81 -24.72
C TYR A 129 6.53 0.27 -25.47
N PRO A 130 6.70 -0.11 -26.75
CA PRO A 130 5.61 -0.71 -27.51
C PRO A 130 5.28 -2.10 -26.96
N HIS A 131 4.03 -2.52 -27.14
CA HIS A 131 3.58 -3.86 -26.82
C HIS A 131 2.64 -4.37 -27.91
N GLN A 132 3.05 -5.47 -28.55
CA GLN A 132 2.17 -6.26 -29.39
C GLN A 132 1.46 -7.32 -28.53
N PRO A 133 0.12 -7.38 -28.54
CA PRO A 133 -0.67 -8.39 -27.85
C PRO A 133 -0.24 -9.81 -28.23
N ARG A 134 -0.03 -10.69 -27.24
CA ARG A 134 0.21 -12.12 -27.48
C ARG A 134 -1.08 -12.92 -27.44
N SER A 135 -2.08 -12.41 -26.71
CA SER A 135 -3.40 -13.02 -26.57
C SER A 135 -4.51 -11.98 -26.80
N SER A 136 -5.76 -12.42 -26.87
CA SER A 136 -6.92 -11.52 -26.90
C SER A 136 -7.17 -10.77 -25.59
N GLU A 137 -6.50 -11.17 -24.51
CA GLU A 137 -6.60 -10.52 -23.20
C GLU A 137 -5.67 -9.30 -23.10
N ASP A 138 -4.64 -9.22 -23.95
CA ASP A 138 -3.65 -8.15 -23.94
C ASP A 138 -4.13 -6.92 -24.74
N ILE A 139 -3.68 -5.72 -24.34
CA ILE A 139 -3.88 -4.50 -25.11
C ILE A 139 -2.60 -4.07 -25.84
N PRO A 140 -2.71 -3.55 -27.07
CA PRO A 140 -1.56 -2.96 -27.74
C PRO A 140 -1.17 -1.65 -27.06
N LEU A 141 0.13 -1.39 -27.00
CA LEU A 141 0.70 -0.13 -26.52
C LEU A 141 1.63 0.45 -27.58
N GLU A 142 1.55 1.75 -27.80
CA GLU A 142 2.59 2.54 -28.46
C GLU A 142 3.17 3.56 -27.47
N PRO A 143 4.48 3.88 -27.53
CA PRO A 143 5.06 4.90 -26.67
C PRO A 143 4.31 6.23 -26.76
N GLY A 144 3.93 6.77 -25.59
CA GLY A 144 3.11 8.00 -25.47
C GLY A 144 1.61 7.75 -25.27
N ASP A 145 1.11 6.53 -25.48
CA ASP A 145 -0.29 6.21 -25.19
C ASP A 145 -0.60 6.39 -23.68
N VAL A 146 -1.77 6.97 -23.40
CA VAL A 146 -2.26 7.16 -22.02
C VAL A 146 -3.07 5.94 -21.60
N ILE A 147 -2.64 5.31 -20.51
CA ILE A 147 -3.25 4.10 -19.97
C ILE A 147 -3.95 4.45 -18.65
N GLY A 148 -5.26 4.22 -18.57
CA GLY A 148 -5.99 4.27 -17.31
C GLY A 148 -5.79 2.95 -16.57
N VAL A 149 -4.96 2.94 -15.52
CA VAL A 149 -4.67 1.72 -14.76
C VAL A 149 -5.86 1.36 -13.86
N ALA A 150 -6.21 0.09 -13.83
CA ALA A 150 -7.20 -0.47 -12.90
C ALA A 150 -6.53 -1.18 -11.73
N GLY A 151 -5.39 -1.85 -11.96
CA GLY A 151 -4.63 -2.54 -10.93
C GLY A 151 -3.44 -3.30 -11.51
N ASN A 152 -2.58 -3.78 -10.62
CA ASN A 152 -1.45 -4.65 -10.91
C ASN A 152 -1.80 -6.06 -10.44
N HIS A 153 -1.53 -7.08 -11.25
CA HIS A 153 -1.80 -8.47 -10.89
C HIS A 153 -0.66 -9.12 -10.10
N TRP A 154 0.44 -8.40 -9.91
CA TRP A 154 1.64 -8.84 -9.18
C TRP A 154 2.33 -10.06 -9.83
N ASP A 155 2.06 -10.33 -11.11
CA ASP A 155 2.63 -11.41 -11.92
C ASP A 155 3.48 -10.89 -13.10
N GLY A 156 3.74 -9.59 -13.14
CA GLY A 156 4.41 -8.88 -14.23
C GLY A 156 3.48 -8.18 -15.21
N TYR A 157 2.15 -8.42 -15.11
CA TYR A 157 1.13 -7.71 -15.87
C TYR A 157 0.27 -6.82 -14.99
N SER A 158 -0.24 -5.76 -15.60
CA SER A 158 -1.25 -4.87 -15.06
C SER A 158 -2.47 -4.87 -15.97
N LYS A 159 -3.63 -4.48 -15.43
CA LYS A 159 -4.87 -4.33 -16.19
C LYS A 159 -5.23 -2.86 -16.29
N GLY A 160 -5.74 -2.45 -17.45
CA GLY A 160 -6.16 -1.07 -17.67
C GLY A 160 -6.75 -0.84 -19.05
N ILE A 161 -7.07 0.41 -19.33
CA ILE A 161 -7.63 0.86 -20.61
C ILE A 161 -6.62 1.70 -21.37
N ASN A 162 -6.28 1.30 -22.61
CA ASN A 162 -5.60 2.21 -23.53
C ASN A 162 -6.63 3.24 -24.02
N ARG A 163 -6.51 4.48 -23.54
CA ARG A 163 -7.51 5.54 -23.77
C ARG A 163 -7.61 5.97 -25.22
N LYS A 164 -6.53 5.83 -26.00
CA LYS A 164 -6.52 6.17 -27.42
C LYS A 164 -7.38 5.22 -28.25
N MET A 165 -7.39 3.94 -27.89
CA MET A 165 -8.12 2.89 -28.62
C MET A 165 -9.43 2.47 -27.95
N GLY A 166 -9.65 2.87 -26.69
CA GLY A 166 -10.82 2.48 -25.91
C GLY A 166 -10.86 0.98 -25.57
N ARG A 167 -9.70 0.30 -25.57
CA ARG A 167 -9.59 -1.14 -25.28
C ARG A 167 -9.06 -1.39 -23.88
N THR A 168 -9.71 -2.30 -23.17
CA THR A 168 -9.32 -2.76 -21.84
C THR A 168 -8.70 -4.14 -21.91
N GLY A 169 -7.63 -4.37 -21.15
CA GLY A 169 -6.97 -5.66 -21.05
C GLY A 169 -5.64 -5.57 -20.32
N LEU A 170 -4.81 -6.58 -20.49
CA LEU A 170 -3.53 -6.74 -19.82
C LEU A 170 -2.40 -6.09 -20.59
N TYR A 171 -1.40 -5.60 -19.87
CA TYR A 171 -0.14 -5.14 -20.44
C TYR A 171 1.00 -5.36 -19.44
N PRO A 172 2.25 -5.56 -19.91
CA PRO A 172 3.38 -5.74 -19.02
C PRO A 172 3.65 -4.49 -18.18
N SER A 173 3.68 -4.63 -16.85
CA SER A 173 3.75 -3.50 -15.91
C SER A 173 5.02 -2.65 -16.07
N TYR A 174 6.13 -3.24 -16.54
CA TYR A 174 7.39 -2.51 -16.76
C TYR A 174 7.38 -1.58 -17.99
N LYS A 175 6.35 -1.67 -18.85
CA LYS A 175 6.29 -0.90 -20.12
C LYS A 175 5.63 0.46 -20.00
N VAL A 176 5.30 0.88 -18.79
CA VAL A 176 4.63 2.14 -18.51
C VAL A 176 5.39 2.90 -17.44
N LYS A 177 5.14 4.20 -17.36
CA LYS A 177 5.55 5.06 -16.24
C LYS A 177 4.34 5.78 -15.67
N GLU A 178 4.39 6.12 -14.39
CA GLU A 178 3.36 6.94 -13.73
C GLU A 178 3.22 8.31 -14.40
N LYS A 179 1.98 8.77 -14.60
CA LYS A 179 1.69 10.14 -15.05
C LYS A 179 1.40 11.01 -13.83
N ILE A 180 2.41 11.73 -13.35
CA ILE A 180 2.26 12.67 -12.23
C ILE A 180 1.38 13.84 -12.69
N GLU A 181 0.20 13.96 -12.08
CA GLU A 181 -0.69 15.10 -12.29
C GLU A 181 -0.34 16.23 -11.33
N THR A 182 -0.36 17.47 -11.82
CA THR A 182 -0.07 18.66 -10.99
C THR A 182 -1.28 19.58 -10.96
N VAL A 183 -1.50 20.21 -9.81
CA VAL A 183 -2.53 21.22 -9.61
C VAL A 183 -1.89 22.42 -8.94
N LYS A 184 -2.25 23.63 -9.37
CA LYS A 184 -1.74 24.87 -8.80
C LYS A 184 -2.45 25.18 -7.47
N TYR A 185 -1.92 24.67 -6.38
CA TYR A 185 -2.36 25.00 -5.02
C TYR A 185 -1.80 26.36 -4.55
N PRO A 186 -2.41 27.01 -3.55
CA PRO A 186 -1.81 28.15 -2.86
C PRO A 186 -0.48 27.77 -2.18
N THR A 187 0.52 28.65 -2.22
CA THR A 187 1.87 28.41 -1.64
C THR A 187 2.10 29.11 -0.29
N TYR A 188 1.13 29.90 0.20
CA TYR A 188 1.13 30.55 1.52
C TYR A 188 2.45 31.24 1.95
N PRO A 189 3.01 32.19 1.15
CA PRO A 189 4.30 32.85 1.46
C PRO A 189 4.31 33.68 2.77
N GLU A 190 3.14 34.00 3.31
CA GLU A 190 2.98 34.65 4.60
C GLU A 190 3.44 33.78 5.78
N ALA A 191 3.41 32.45 5.66
CA ALA A 191 3.85 31.54 6.72
C ALA A 191 5.35 31.67 7.00
N ASP A 192 6.18 31.85 5.96
CA ASP A 192 7.63 32.02 6.09
C ASP A 192 8.01 33.30 6.84
N LYS A 193 7.20 34.35 6.68
CA LYS A 193 7.42 35.63 7.37
C LYS A 193 7.19 35.48 8.88
N LEU A 194 6.20 34.69 9.29
CA LEU A 194 5.90 34.44 10.69
C LEU A 194 7.02 33.64 11.37
N LEU A 195 7.54 32.60 10.72
CA LEU A 195 8.67 31.80 11.24
C LEU A 195 9.92 32.66 11.46
N ASN A 196 10.27 33.51 10.49
CA ASN A 196 11.45 34.37 10.59
C ASN A 196 11.31 35.48 11.64
N ALA A 197 10.08 35.89 11.97
CA ALA A 197 9.82 36.89 13.02
C ALA A 197 9.91 36.29 14.43
N GLN A 198 9.61 34.99 14.61
CA GLN A 198 9.73 34.31 15.91
C GLN A 198 11.18 33.93 16.27
N ASN A 199 12.08 33.85 15.29
CA ASN A 199 13.48 33.50 15.48
C ASN A 199 14.40 34.74 15.69
N LYS A 200 13.82 35.94 15.83
CA LYS A 200 14.53 37.18 16.18
C LYS A 200 14.18 37.60 17.60
#